data_AF-K7G604-F1
#
_entry.id   AF-K7G604-F1
#
_cell.length_a   1.000
_cell.length_b   1.000
_cell.length_c   1.000
_cell.angle_alpha   90.00
_cell.angle_beta   90.00
_cell.angle_gamma   90.00
#
_symmetry.space_group_name_H-M   'P 1'
#
loop_
_entity.id
_entity.type
_entity.pdbx_description
1 polymer ?
#
loop_
_entity_poly.entity_id
_entity_poly.type
_entity_poly.pdbx_seq_one_letter_code
_entity_poly.pdbx_strand_id
1 'polypeptide(L)'
;SALGEEPGRDVDLSQLEQEKCLDGWEYSRELYLSTIVTEWNLVCDDDWKTPLTTSLFFVGVLLGSFISGQLSDRDWRMLLLALTVPGVFCIPLWWLIPESPRWLISQGRFKEAEAIIRKAAKTNGIVAPAMLFDSREMQDLKLQQQQKAYILDLFRTQNIAVITVMSLFLWMLTSVGYFGLSLNTPNLHGNPYVNCFLSAVIEVPAYVIAWLLLRTVPRRYSIAGTLFLGGGVVLFIQLVPTGMSFNS
;
A
#
# COMPACT_ATOMS: atom_id res chain seq x y z
N SER A 1 20.47 17.97 -13.61
CA SER A 1 21.47 18.85 -12.95
C SER A 1 22.58 19.21 -13.92
N ALA A 2 22.94 20.49 -14.04
CA ALA A 2 23.97 21.00 -14.97
C ALA A 2 25.42 20.61 -14.61
N LEU A 3 25.62 19.86 -13.53
CA LEU A 3 26.94 19.42 -13.03
C LEU A 3 27.09 17.88 -12.93
N GLY A 4 26.06 17.09 -13.29
CA GLY A 4 26.15 15.62 -13.22
C GLY A 4 26.22 15.01 -11.80
N GLU A 5 26.08 15.82 -10.75
CA GLU A 5 26.11 15.40 -9.35
C GLU A 5 24.86 14.62 -8.93
N GLU A 6 25.03 13.51 -8.20
CA GLU A 6 23.92 12.70 -7.67
C GLU A 6 23.42 13.28 -6.33
N PRO A 7 22.13 13.69 -6.23
CA PRO A 7 21.59 14.28 -5.00
C PRO A 7 21.65 13.29 -3.82
N GLY A 8 22.21 13.70 -2.69
CA GLY A 8 22.40 12.85 -1.50
C GLY A 8 23.69 12.03 -1.48
N ARG A 9 24.50 12.05 -2.55
CA ARG A 9 25.87 11.50 -2.58
C ARG A 9 26.91 12.61 -2.57
N ASP A 10 26.73 13.59 -3.44
CA ASP A 10 27.69 14.68 -3.64
C ASP A 10 27.18 16.03 -3.11
N VAL A 11 25.87 16.11 -2.82
CA VAL A 11 25.20 17.28 -2.25
C VAL A 11 24.39 16.87 -1.03
N ASP A 12 24.75 17.38 0.16
CA ASP A 12 24.02 17.16 1.40
C ASP A 12 22.77 18.05 1.44
N LEU A 13 21.60 17.43 1.23
CA LEU A 13 20.30 18.10 1.14
C LEU A 13 19.61 18.27 2.50
N SER A 14 20.22 17.77 3.59
CA SER A 14 19.59 17.77 4.92
C SER A 14 19.47 19.16 5.55
N GLN A 15 20.27 20.12 5.07
CA GLN A 15 20.33 21.49 5.60
C GLN A 15 19.48 22.50 4.82
N LEU A 16 18.82 22.09 3.74
CA LEU A 16 18.01 22.99 2.93
C LEU A 16 16.64 23.19 3.59
N GLU A 17 16.25 24.45 3.73
CA GLU A 17 14.91 24.82 4.19
C GLU A 17 13.88 24.36 3.15
N GLN A 18 12.88 23.58 3.58
CA GLN A 18 11.87 23.03 2.67
C GLN A 18 10.89 24.13 2.26
N GLU A 19 10.86 24.45 0.97
CA GLU A 19 9.86 25.34 0.39
C GLU A 19 8.69 24.57 -0.23
N LYS A 20 7.54 25.23 -0.38
CA LYS A 20 6.42 24.68 -1.14
C LYS A 20 6.77 24.62 -2.63
N CYS A 21 6.22 23.64 -3.35
CA CYS A 21 6.43 23.52 -4.79
C CYS A 21 5.83 24.73 -5.54
N LEU A 22 6.63 25.77 -5.82
CA LEU A 22 6.18 26.93 -6.57
C LEU A 22 6.05 26.63 -8.08
N ASP A 23 6.99 25.86 -8.64
CA ASP A 23 7.06 25.53 -10.07
C ASP A 23 6.61 24.09 -10.39
N GLY A 24 5.99 23.40 -9.42
CA GLY A 24 5.64 21.98 -9.52
C GLY A 24 6.80 21.03 -9.22
N TRP A 25 6.55 19.72 -9.31
CA TRP A 25 7.54 18.68 -8.99
C TRP A 25 7.87 17.85 -10.23
N GLU A 26 9.16 17.75 -10.55
CA GLU A 26 9.64 16.89 -11.64
C GLU A 26 10.09 15.52 -11.10
N TYR A 27 9.45 14.46 -11.58
CA TYR A 27 9.74 13.10 -11.13
C TYR A 27 10.81 12.43 -12.00
N SER A 28 11.84 11.86 -11.37
CA SER A 28 12.80 10.99 -12.05
C SER A 28 12.11 9.72 -12.58
N ARG A 29 12.36 9.38 -13.85
CA ARG A 29 11.78 8.21 -14.55
C ARG A 29 12.79 7.10 -14.82
N GLU A 30 13.96 7.15 -14.18
CA GLU A 30 15.07 6.23 -14.45
C GLU A 30 14.76 4.76 -14.12
N LEU A 31 14.03 4.51 -13.03
CA LEU A 31 13.61 3.16 -12.63
C LEU A 31 12.16 2.85 -12.97
N TYR A 32 11.26 3.84 -12.83
CA TYR A 32 9.83 3.64 -13.00
C TYR A 32 9.27 4.74 -13.90
N LEU A 33 8.63 4.34 -15.00
CA LEU A 33 7.99 5.28 -15.94
C LEU A 33 6.83 6.05 -15.31
N SER A 34 6.09 5.45 -14.37
CA SER A 34 5.00 6.09 -13.62
C SER A 34 4.62 5.31 -12.35
N THR A 35 4.40 6.04 -11.25
CA THR A 35 3.89 5.53 -9.96
C THR A 35 2.59 6.24 -9.59
N ILE A 36 1.88 5.75 -8.57
CA ILE A 36 0.64 6.40 -8.09
C ILE A 36 0.92 7.84 -7.58
N VAL A 37 2.10 8.07 -7.01
CA VAL A 37 2.54 9.40 -6.54
C VAL A 37 2.77 10.34 -7.72
N THR A 38 3.42 9.85 -8.78
CA THR A 38 3.68 10.66 -9.98
C THR A 38 2.42 10.92 -10.81
N GLU A 39 1.47 9.98 -10.82
CA GLU A 39 0.25 10.06 -11.61
C GLU A 39 -0.76 11.05 -11.00
N TRP A 40 -0.87 11.05 -9.67
CA TRP A 40 -1.80 11.93 -8.94
C TRP A 40 -1.11 13.16 -8.33
N ASN A 41 0.17 13.37 -8.65
CA ASN A 41 1.03 14.44 -8.13
C ASN A 41 0.91 14.66 -6.60
N LEU A 42 1.08 13.57 -5.84
CA LEU A 42 0.83 13.53 -4.39
C LEU A 42 2.01 14.05 -3.53
N VAL A 43 2.84 14.96 -4.05
CA VAL A 43 4.03 15.47 -3.34
C VAL A 43 3.85 16.89 -2.81
N CYS A 44 3.16 17.74 -3.55
CA CYS A 44 3.03 19.16 -3.23
C CYS A 44 1.77 19.39 -2.37
N ASP A 45 0.74 20.06 -2.89
CA ASP A 45 -0.46 20.42 -2.09
C ASP A 45 -1.34 19.23 -1.68
N ASP A 46 -1.16 18.08 -2.31
CA ASP A 46 -1.98 16.88 -2.14
C ASP A 46 -1.29 15.77 -1.33
N ASP A 47 -0.16 16.07 -0.70
CA ASP A 47 0.62 15.12 0.10
C ASP A 47 -0.20 14.47 1.24
N TRP A 48 -1.12 15.24 1.84
CA TRP A 48 -2.01 14.84 2.92
C TRP A 48 -3.01 13.74 2.53
N LYS A 49 -3.30 13.55 1.23
CA LYS A 49 -4.23 12.51 0.76
C LYS A 49 -3.72 11.11 1.09
N THR A 50 -2.40 10.92 1.09
CA THR A 50 -1.76 9.63 1.40
C THR A 50 -1.92 9.22 2.88
N PRO A 51 -1.56 10.04 3.89
CA PRO A 51 -1.83 9.72 5.28
C PRO A 51 -3.32 9.74 5.61
N LEU A 52 -4.14 10.56 4.94
CA LEU A 52 -5.60 10.55 5.13
C LEU A 52 -6.20 9.18 4.81
N THR A 53 -5.88 8.63 3.64
CA THR A 53 -6.40 7.32 3.20
C THR A 53 -6.01 6.23 4.19
N THR A 54 -4.77 6.27 4.67
CA THR A 54 -4.24 5.31 5.63
C THR A 54 -4.93 5.46 6.99
N SER A 55 -5.15 6.71 7.43
CA SER A 55 -5.85 7.01 8.69
C SER A 55 -7.31 6.56 8.66
N LEU A 56 -8.02 6.79 7.55
CA LEU A 56 -9.40 6.34 7.36
C LEU A 56 -9.52 4.81 7.43
N PHE A 57 -8.56 4.08 6.85
CA PHE A 57 -8.50 2.63 6.96
C PHE A 57 -8.40 2.18 8.43
N PHE A 58 -7.50 2.79 9.23
CA PHE A 58 -7.33 2.42 10.64
C PHE A 58 -8.51 2.80 11.52
N VAL A 59 -9.11 3.96 11.29
CA VAL A 59 -10.36 4.34 11.97
C VAL A 59 -11.44 3.28 11.66
N GLY A 60 -11.51 2.81 10.41
CA GLY A 60 -12.37 1.70 10.01
C GLY A 60 -12.08 0.40 10.79
N VAL A 61 -10.81 0.02 10.93
CA VAL A 61 -10.40 -1.19 11.68
C VAL A 61 -10.74 -1.07 13.17
N LEU A 62 -10.46 0.07 13.80
CA LEU A 62 -10.77 0.31 15.22
C LEU A 62 -12.28 0.28 15.49
N LEU A 63 -13.06 0.99 14.67
CA LEU A 63 -14.51 1.01 14.78
C LEU A 63 -15.08 -0.39 14.51
N GLY A 64 -14.57 -1.10 13.50
CA GLY A 64 -14.96 -2.47 13.17
C GLY A 64 -14.69 -3.45 14.31
N SER A 65 -13.52 -3.39 14.94
CA SER A 65 -13.14 -4.22 16.09
C SER A 65 -13.94 -3.89 17.35
N PHE A 66 -14.24 -2.60 17.58
CA PHE A 66 -15.08 -2.19 18.70
C PHE A 66 -16.54 -2.65 18.53
N ILE A 67 -17.12 -2.42 17.35
CA ILE A 67 -18.49 -2.83 17.00
C ILE A 67 -18.60 -4.36 17.05
N SER A 68 -17.65 -5.09 16.46
CA SER A 68 -17.68 -6.56 16.48
C SER A 68 -17.57 -7.13 17.90
N GLY A 69 -16.75 -6.53 18.77
CA GLY A 69 -16.67 -6.91 20.18
C GLY A 69 -17.99 -6.73 20.93
N GLN A 70 -18.68 -5.59 20.75
CA GLN A 70 -19.96 -5.32 21.42
C GLN A 70 -21.11 -6.20 20.90
N LEU A 71 -21.10 -6.54 19.61
CA LEU A 71 -22.15 -7.32 18.96
C LEU A 71 -21.95 -8.84 19.04
N SER A 72 -20.72 -9.30 19.29
CA SER A 72 -20.41 -10.73 19.45
C SER A 72 -21.21 -11.40 20.57
N ASP A 73 -21.46 -10.67 21.66
CA ASP A 73 -22.18 -11.21 22.83
C ASP A 73 -23.69 -11.37 22.62
N ARG A 74 -24.24 -10.80 21.53
CA ARG A 74 -25.69 -10.73 21.30
C ARG A 74 -26.16 -11.71 20.23
N ASP A 75 -25.51 -11.73 19.05
CA ASP A 75 -25.85 -12.61 17.93
C ASP A 75 -24.75 -12.60 16.84
N TRP A 76 -24.22 -13.77 16.46
CA TRP A 76 -23.23 -13.91 15.37
C TRP A 76 -23.76 -13.39 14.02
N ARG A 77 -25.08 -13.39 13.83
CA ARG A 77 -25.74 -12.86 12.62
C ARG A 77 -25.61 -11.34 12.51
N MET A 78 -25.64 -10.61 13.63
CA MET A 78 -25.45 -9.16 13.60
C MET A 78 -24.00 -8.79 13.25
N LEU A 79 -23.03 -9.62 13.64
CA LEU A 79 -21.63 -9.46 13.25
C LEU A 79 -21.44 -9.65 11.73
N LEU A 80 -22.13 -10.63 11.13
CA LEU A 80 -22.13 -10.83 9.68
C LEU A 80 -22.77 -9.63 8.94
N LEU A 81 -23.85 -9.06 9.48
CA LEU A 81 -24.47 -7.84 8.93
C LEU A 81 -23.53 -6.63 9.07
N ALA A 82 -22.88 -6.44 10.21
CA ALA A 82 -21.94 -5.33 10.43
C ALA A 82 -20.78 -5.34 9.43
N LEU A 83 -20.32 -6.53 8.99
CA LEU A 83 -19.27 -6.67 7.99
C LEU A 83 -19.78 -6.47 6.55
N THR A 84 -20.96 -7.01 6.23
CA THR A 84 -21.47 -7.03 4.85
C THR A 84 -22.16 -5.73 4.44
N VAL A 85 -22.83 -5.04 5.36
CA VAL A 85 -23.57 -3.80 5.08
C VAL A 85 -22.67 -2.70 4.51
N PRO A 86 -21.50 -2.36 5.11
CA PRO A 86 -20.57 -1.39 4.51
C PRO A 86 -20.11 -1.79 3.10
N GLY A 87 -19.86 -3.08 2.86
CA GLY A 87 -19.47 -3.59 1.55
C GLY A 87 -20.55 -3.38 0.48
N VAL A 88 -21.82 -3.58 0.83
CA VAL A 88 -22.96 -3.32 -0.06
C VAL A 88 -23.11 -1.83 -0.35
N PHE A 89 -22.89 -0.96 0.64
CA PHE A 89 -22.87 0.49 0.44
C PHE A 89 -21.75 0.97 -0.48
N CYS A 90 -20.69 0.18 -0.68
CA CYS A 90 -19.64 0.47 -1.65
C CYS A 90 -19.99 0.08 -3.10
N ILE A 91 -21.02 -0.73 -3.34
CA ILE A 91 -21.40 -1.17 -4.71
C ILE A 91 -21.71 0.02 -5.65
N PRO A 92 -22.45 1.07 -5.22
CA PRO A 92 -22.69 2.25 -6.05
C PRO A 92 -21.40 2.99 -6.45
N LEU A 93 -20.31 2.86 -5.68
CA LEU A 93 -19.02 3.47 -6.04
C LEU A 93 -18.46 2.90 -7.33
N TRP A 94 -18.82 1.67 -7.72
CA TRP A 94 -18.42 1.10 -9.00
C TRP A 94 -18.96 1.91 -10.19
N TRP A 95 -20.12 2.56 -10.05
CA TRP A 95 -20.64 3.46 -11.08
C TRP A 95 -19.93 4.82 -11.04
N LEU A 96 -19.52 5.28 -9.86
CA LEU A 96 -18.90 6.60 -9.70
C LEU A 96 -17.42 6.61 -10.12
N ILE A 97 -16.68 5.54 -9.83
CA ILE A 97 -15.24 5.44 -10.05
C ILE A 97 -14.98 4.98 -11.48
N PRO A 98 -14.36 5.81 -12.34
CA PRO A 98 -14.02 5.38 -13.69
C PRO A 98 -12.95 4.30 -13.66
N GLU A 99 -12.97 3.42 -14.65
CA GLU A 99 -11.95 2.39 -14.85
C GLU A 99 -10.55 3.02 -15.00
N SER A 100 -9.50 2.27 -14.60
CA SER A 100 -8.14 2.81 -14.64
C SER A 100 -7.68 3.12 -16.09
N PRO A 101 -7.17 4.33 -16.39
CA PRO A 101 -6.70 4.68 -17.73
C PRO A 101 -5.63 3.72 -18.27
N ARG A 102 -4.76 3.21 -17.40
CA ARG A 102 -3.70 2.25 -17.76
C ARG A 102 -4.24 0.93 -18.26
N TRP A 103 -5.27 0.39 -17.62
CA TRP A 103 -5.91 -0.84 -18.08
C TRP A 103 -6.63 -0.61 -19.41
N LEU A 104 -7.32 0.53 -19.56
CA LEU A 104 -7.97 0.87 -20.83
C LEU A 104 -6.95 0.98 -22.00
N ILE A 105 -5.77 1.55 -21.74
CA ILE A 105 -4.66 1.61 -22.70
C ILE A 105 -4.16 0.20 -23.04
N SER A 106 -3.96 -0.67 -22.04
CA SER A 106 -3.48 -2.04 -22.28
C SER A 106 -4.51 -2.92 -23.00
N GLN A 107 -5.80 -2.60 -22.89
CA GLN A 107 -6.87 -3.23 -23.66
C GLN A 107 -7.08 -2.62 -25.06
N GLY A 108 -6.40 -1.52 -25.39
CA GLY A 108 -6.55 -0.82 -26.67
C GLY A 108 -7.78 0.08 -26.77
N ARG A 109 -8.47 0.37 -25.66
CA ARG A 109 -9.64 1.27 -25.57
C ARG A 109 -9.19 2.73 -25.38
N PHE A 110 -8.39 3.23 -26.33
CA PHE A 110 -7.72 4.54 -26.22
C PHE A 110 -8.68 5.73 -26.10
N LYS A 111 -9.83 5.70 -26.81
CA LYS A 111 -10.81 6.81 -26.78
C LYS A 111 -11.41 7.04 -25.39
N GLU A 112 -11.66 5.97 -24.65
CA GLU A 112 -12.20 6.05 -23.30
C GLU A 112 -11.14 6.50 -22.30
N ALA A 113 -9.92 5.95 -22.42
CA ALA A 113 -8.78 6.39 -21.62
C ALA A 113 -8.52 7.89 -21.80
N GLU A 114 -8.54 8.38 -23.04
CA GLU A 114 -8.38 9.79 -23.37
C GLU A 114 -9.48 10.66 -22.76
N ALA A 115 -10.75 10.24 -22.81
CA ALA A 115 -11.85 10.98 -22.20
C ALA A 115 -11.66 11.13 -20.67
N ILE A 116 -11.20 10.08 -20.00
CA ILE A 116 -10.92 10.09 -18.56
C ILE A 116 -9.73 11.00 -18.25
N ILE A 117 -8.63 10.88 -19.00
CA ILE A 117 -7.42 11.70 -18.81
C ILE A 117 -7.73 13.18 -19.04
N ARG A 118 -8.49 13.53 -20.08
CA ARG A 118 -8.91 14.92 -20.35
C ARG A 118 -9.83 15.46 -19.26
N LYS A 119 -10.73 14.64 -18.71
CA LYS A 119 -11.58 15.04 -17.58
C LYS A 119 -10.74 15.29 -16.33
N ALA A 120 -9.78 14.40 -16.03
CA ALA A 120 -8.84 14.58 -14.92
C ALA A 120 -7.97 15.84 -15.09
N ALA A 121 -7.43 16.09 -16.29
CA ALA A 121 -6.64 17.27 -16.60
C ALA A 121 -7.44 18.57 -16.41
N LYS A 122 -8.72 18.60 -16.82
CA LYS A 122 -9.62 19.73 -16.56
C LYS A 122 -9.85 19.98 -15.07
N THR A 123 -10.07 18.92 -14.28
CA THR A 123 -10.23 19.02 -12.82
C THR A 123 -8.96 19.54 -12.15
N ASN A 124 -7.80 19.15 -12.67
CA ASN A 124 -6.49 19.55 -12.14
C ASN A 124 -6.00 20.90 -12.69
N GLY A 125 -6.76 21.56 -13.58
CA GLY A 125 -6.36 22.82 -14.21
C GLY A 125 -5.18 22.71 -15.18
N ILE A 126 -4.81 21.49 -15.60
CA ILE A 126 -3.67 21.24 -16.49
C ILE A 126 -4.15 21.26 -17.95
N VAL A 127 -3.46 22.02 -18.81
CA VAL A 127 -3.75 22.05 -20.26
C VAL A 127 -3.28 20.75 -20.90
N ALA A 128 -4.22 19.85 -21.18
CA ALA A 128 -3.92 18.60 -21.87
C ALA A 128 -3.63 18.85 -23.36
N PRO A 129 -2.59 18.22 -23.95
CA PRO A 129 -2.28 18.34 -25.37
C PRO A 129 -3.42 17.81 -26.26
N ALA A 130 -3.49 18.31 -27.50
CA ALA A 130 -4.56 17.98 -28.45
C ALA A 130 -4.51 16.51 -28.92
N MET A 131 -3.34 15.88 -28.96
CA MET A 131 -3.18 14.43 -29.09
C MET A 131 -2.35 13.89 -27.93
N LEU A 132 -2.91 12.93 -27.20
CA LEU A 132 -2.26 12.27 -26.05
C LEU A 132 -1.52 10.99 -26.44
N PHE A 133 -1.96 10.32 -27.51
CA PHE A 133 -1.39 9.08 -28.01
C PHE A 133 -1.15 9.25 -29.49
N ASP A 134 0.08 9.05 -29.94
CA ASP A 134 0.39 9.10 -31.36
C ASP A 134 0.06 7.77 -32.04
N SER A 135 -0.24 7.81 -33.34
CA SER A 135 -0.69 6.61 -34.09
C SER A 135 0.33 5.49 -34.07
N ARG A 136 1.63 5.84 -34.00
CA ARG A 136 2.76 4.91 -33.92
C ARG A 136 2.83 4.20 -32.56
N GLU A 137 2.72 4.97 -31.47
CA GLU A 137 2.72 4.43 -30.11
C GLU A 137 1.54 3.48 -29.88
N MET A 138 0.36 3.82 -30.40
CA MET A 138 -0.80 2.93 -30.37
C MET A 138 -0.55 1.61 -31.10
N GLN A 139 0.26 1.64 -32.17
CA GLN A 139 0.56 0.47 -32.99
C GLN A 139 1.60 -0.43 -32.30
N ASP A 140 2.63 0.17 -31.69
CA ASP A 140 3.63 -0.52 -30.88
C ASP A 140 3.01 -1.18 -29.64
N LEU A 141 2.09 -0.48 -28.95
CA LEU A 141 1.36 -1.02 -27.81
C LEU A 141 0.46 -2.20 -28.20
N LYS A 142 -0.19 -2.15 -29.38
CA LYS A 142 -0.98 -3.27 -29.90
C LYS A 142 -0.12 -4.47 -30.28
N LEU A 143 1.08 -4.24 -30.83
CA LEU A 143 2.06 -5.29 -31.10
C LEU A 143 2.52 -5.97 -29.79
N GLN A 144 2.78 -5.19 -28.74
CA GLN A 144 3.07 -5.74 -27.40
C GLN A 144 1.87 -6.48 -26.80
N GLN A 145 0.63 -5.99 -26.99
CA GLN A 145 -0.59 -6.67 -26.52
C GLN A 145 -0.76 -8.07 -27.16
N GLN A 146 -0.30 -8.24 -28.40
CA GLN A 146 -0.32 -9.55 -29.07
C GLN A 146 0.73 -10.53 -28.53
N GLN A 147 1.79 -10.05 -27.86
CA GLN A 147 2.69 -10.93 -27.10
C GLN A 147 1.97 -11.44 -25.86
N LYS A 148 1.45 -12.67 -25.97
CA LYS A 148 0.89 -13.38 -24.82
C LYS A 148 2.00 -13.65 -23.81
N ALA A 149 1.96 -12.94 -22.69
CA ALA A 149 2.80 -13.25 -21.54
C ALA A 149 2.18 -14.43 -20.77
N TYR A 150 2.99 -15.44 -20.48
CA TYR A 150 2.60 -16.55 -19.62
C TYR A 150 3.18 -16.38 -18.22
N ILE A 151 2.57 -17.00 -17.21
CA ILE A 151 3.10 -16.95 -15.82
C ILE A 151 4.54 -17.49 -15.77
N LEU A 152 4.89 -18.44 -16.64
CA LEU A 152 6.25 -18.99 -16.74
C LEU A 152 7.27 -17.96 -17.26
N ASP A 153 6.85 -16.93 -18.00
CA ASP A 153 7.74 -15.85 -18.44
C ASP A 153 8.25 -15.01 -17.27
N LEU A 154 7.55 -15.03 -16.12
CA LEU A 154 7.98 -14.37 -14.89
C LEU A 154 9.31 -14.93 -14.37
N PHE A 155 9.56 -16.22 -14.59
CA PHE A 155 10.79 -16.90 -14.20
C PHE A 155 11.85 -16.93 -15.31
N ARG A 156 11.56 -16.33 -16.47
CA ARG A 156 12.42 -16.40 -17.65
C ARG A 156 13.70 -15.58 -17.51
N THR A 157 13.61 -14.43 -16.85
CA THR A 157 14.76 -13.55 -16.58
C THR A 157 15.15 -13.58 -15.12
N GLN A 158 16.44 -13.72 -14.83
CA GLN A 158 16.96 -13.89 -13.47
C GLN A 158 16.56 -12.75 -12.52
N ASN A 159 16.57 -11.49 -12.99
CA ASN A 159 16.21 -10.35 -12.14
C ASN A 159 14.73 -10.39 -11.71
N ILE A 160 13.82 -10.65 -12.65
CA ILE A 160 12.38 -10.76 -12.37
C ILE A 160 12.08 -12.01 -11.55
N ALA A 161 12.75 -13.12 -11.82
CA ALA A 161 12.65 -14.35 -11.05
C ALA A 161 13.06 -14.14 -9.58
N VAL A 162 14.17 -13.45 -9.32
CA VAL A 162 14.62 -13.16 -7.94
C VAL A 162 13.61 -12.25 -7.23
N ILE A 163 13.15 -11.17 -7.86
CA ILE A 163 12.17 -10.25 -7.25
C ILE A 163 10.87 -10.98 -6.90
N THR A 164 10.40 -11.85 -7.79
CA THR A 164 9.13 -12.57 -7.63
C THR A 164 9.23 -13.65 -6.58
N VAL A 165 10.31 -14.44 -6.55
CA VAL A 165 10.58 -15.41 -5.47
C VAL A 165 10.69 -14.72 -4.12
N MET A 166 11.41 -13.59 -4.03
CA MET A 166 11.51 -12.82 -2.79
C MET A 166 10.14 -12.30 -2.35
N SER A 167 9.32 -11.80 -3.27
CA SER A 167 7.98 -11.30 -2.96
C SER A 167 7.04 -12.41 -2.49
N LEU A 168 7.09 -13.59 -3.13
CA LEU A 168 6.32 -14.76 -2.70
C LEU A 168 6.72 -15.23 -1.30
N PHE A 169 8.03 -15.29 -1.03
CA PHE A 169 8.52 -15.70 0.29
C PHE A 169 8.11 -14.69 1.37
N LEU A 170 8.28 -13.39 1.11
CA LEU A 170 7.84 -12.33 2.03
C LEU A 170 6.34 -12.38 2.30
N TRP A 171 5.52 -12.60 1.27
CA TRP A 171 4.08 -12.76 1.42
C TRP A 171 3.73 -13.95 2.32
N MET A 172 4.37 -15.10 2.09
CA MET A 172 4.13 -16.32 2.88
C MET A 172 4.54 -16.13 4.34
N LEU A 173 5.74 -15.59 4.60
CA LEU A 173 6.22 -15.33 5.96
C LEU A 173 5.31 -14.36 6.71
N THR A 174 4.92 -13.28 6.05
CA THR A 174 4.04 -12.26 6.63
C THR A 174 2.64 -12.83 6.90
N SER A 175 2.09 -13.60 5.96
CA SER A 175 0.77 -14.22 6.12
C SER A 175 0.75 -15.21 7.29
N VAL A 176 1.71 -16.13 7.34
CA VAL A 176 1.79 -17.13 8.42
C VAL A 176 2.02 -16.47 9.77
N GLY A 177 2.90 -15.47 9.85
CA GLY A 177 3.14 -14.72 11.09
C GLY A 177 1.91 -13.94 11.55
N TYR A 178 1.27 -13.21 10.64
CA TYR A 178 0.08 -12.40 10.96
C TYR A 178 -1.10 -13.28 11.39
N PHE A 179 -1.48 -14.27 10.57
CA PHE A 179 -2.59 -15.16 10.91
C PHE A 179 -2.27 -16.05 12.11
N GLY A 180 -1.03 -16.48 12.29
CA GLY A 180 -0.60 -17.24 13.46
C GLY A 180 -0.80 -16.46 14.77
N LEU A 181 -0.40 -15.18 14.81
CA LEU A 181 -0.61 -14.31 15.98
C LEU A 181 -2.08 -13.93 16.17
N SER A 182 -2.77 -13.58 15.08
CA SER A 182 -4.18 -13.17 15.12
C SER A 182 -5.09 -14.31 15.60
N LEU A 183 -4.92 -15.52 15.08
CA LEU A 183 -5.71 -16.69 15.48
C LEU A 183 -5.37 -17.18 16.90
N ASN A 184 -4.16 -16.91 17.39
CA ASN A 184 -3.77 -17.26 18.76
C ASN A 184 -4.13 -16.18 19.78
N THR A 185 -4.50 -14.97 19.36
CA THR A 185 -4.89 -13.86 20.23
C THR A 185 -6.01 -14.23 21.23
N PRO A 186 -7.07 -14.96 20.84
CA PRO A 186 -8.12 -15.40 21.77
C PRO A 186 -7.65 -16.43 22.81
N ASN A 187 -6.58 -17.17 22.54
CA ASN A 187 -6.03 -18.20 23.44
C ASN A 187 -5.09 -17.62 24.51
N LEU A 188 -4.76 -16.33 24.45
CA LEU A 188 -4.04 -15.68 25.54
C LEU A 188 -4.90 -15.65 26.81
N HIS A 189 -4.23 -15.76 27.96
CA HIS A 189 -4.87 -15.69 29.26
C HIS A 189 -5.62 -14.35 29.42
N GLY A 190 -6.90 -14.40 29.83
CA GLY A 190 -7.75 -13.23 30.01
C GLY A 190 -9.06 -13.32 29.22
N ASN A 191 -9.71 -12.18 29.01
CA ASN A 191 -10.92 -12.08 28.21
C ASN A 191 -10.57 -12.02 26.71
N PRO A 192 -11.04 -12.93 25.86
CA PRO A 192 -10.72 -12.97 24.43
C PRO A 192 -11.04 -11.66 23.69
N TYR A 193 -12.11 -10.97 24.08
CA TYR A 193 -12.52 -9.71 23.46
C TYR A 193 -11.57 -8.56 23.79
N VAL A 194 -11.08 -8.51 25.04
CA VAL A 194 -10.07 -7.53 25.46
C VAL A 194 -8.75 -7.80 24.72
N ASN A 195 -8.37 -9.06 24.56
CA ASN A 195 -7.17 -9.45 23.82
C ASN A 195 -7.27 -9.03 22.34
N CYS A 196 -8.40 -9.31 21.68
CA CYS A 196 -8.64 -8.87 20.30
C CYS A 196 -8.66 -7.34 20.16
N PHE A 197 -9.26 -6.63 21.11
CA PHE A 197 -9.26 -5.16 21.11
C PHE A 197 -7.84 -4.60 21.25
N LEU A 198 -7.04 -5.12 22.18
CA LEU A 198 -5.64 -4.72 22.36
C LEU A 198 -4.80 -4.99 21.10
N SER A 199 -5.03 -6.12 20.43
CA SER A 199 -4.39 -6.41 19.13
C SER A 199 -4.81 -5.41 18.04
N ALA A 200 -6.07 -4.98 17.99
CA ALA A 200 -6.50 -3.93 17.04
C ALA A 200 -5.88 -2.57 17.38
N VAL A 201 -5.75 -2.25 18.67
CA VAL A 201 -5.14 -0.99 19.13
C VAL A 201 -3.65 -0.95 18.82
N ILE A 202 -2.91 -2.05 18.98
CA ILE A 202 -1.45 -2.06 18.75
C ILE A 202 -1.08 -1.98 17.26
N GLU A 203 -1.97 -2.38 16.37
CA GLU A 203 -1.79 -2.23 14.92
C GLU A 203 -1.63 -0.74 14.54
N VAL A 204 -2.44 0.15 15.12
CA VAL A 204 -2.43 1.59 14.80
C VAL A 204 -1.06 2.26 14.99
N PRO A 205 -0.41 2.21 16.17
CA PRO A 205 0.92 2.77 16.34
C PRO A 205 1.98 2.01 15.54
N ALA A 206 1.84 0.69 15.35
CA ALA A 206 2.78 -0.07 14.53
C ALA A 206 2.82 0.43 13.07
N TYR A 207 1.66 0.74 12.49
CA TYR A 207 1.59 1.31 11.15
C TYR A 207 2.08 2.75 11.06
N VAL A 208 1.83 3.58 12.08
CA VAL A 208 2.40 4.95 12.14
C VAL A 208 3.93 4.88 12.18
N ILE A 209 4.49 3.98 12.99
CA ILE A 209 5.94 3.73 13.05
C ILE A 209 6.45 3.21 11.70
N ALA A 210 5.75 2.28 11.06
CA ALA A 210 6.13 1.78 9.75
C ALA A 210 6.13 2.88 8.68
N TRP A 211 5.12 3.76 8.68
CA TRP A 211 5.05 4.92 7.79
C TRP A 211 6.19 5.91 8.04
N LEU A 212 6.50 6.21 9.31
CA LEU A 212 7.64 7.06 9.67
C LEU A 212 8.97 6.44 9.22
N LEU A 213 9.16 5.14 9.44
CA LEU A 213 10.36 4.41 9.01
C LEU A 213 10.51 4.40 7.49
N LEU A 214 9.42 4.28 6.73
CA LEU A 214 9.47 4.32 5.26
C LEU A 214 9.74 5.73 4.71
N ARG A 215 9.52 6.79 5.51
CA ARG A 215 9.89 8.17 5.17
C ARG A 215 11.37 8.46 5.44
N THR A 216 11.95 7.88 6.49
CA THR A 216 13.32 8.19 6.93
C THR A 216 14.37 7.20 6.46
N VAL A 217 14.01 5.92 6.31
CA VAL A 217 14.94 4.82 6.02
C VAL A 217 14.59 4.18 4.67
N PRO A 218 15.58 3.75 3.87
CA PRO A 218 15.31 3.03 2.63
C PRO A 218 14.49 1.76 2.89
N ARG A 219 13.52 1.48 2.02
CA ARG A 219 12.55 0.38 2.17
C ARG A 219 13.21 -0.98 2.45
N ARG A 220 14.35 -1.26 1.81
CA ARG A 220 15.11 -2.50 2.00
C ARG A 220 15.55 -2.70 3.46
N TYR A 221 16.08 -1.66 4.10
CA TYR A 221 16.56 -1.74 5.48
C TYR A 221 15.41 -1.73 6.47
N SER A 222 14.33 -0.98 6.19
CA SER A 222 13.11 -0.97 7.01
C SER A 222 12.46 -2.37 7.08
N ILE A 223 12.30 -3.04 5.92
CA ILE A 223 11.73 -4.40 5.86
C ILE A 223 12.66 -5.41 6.53
N ALA A 224 13.96 -5.35 6.27
CA ALA A 224 14.91 -6.26 6.91
C ALA A 224 14.90 -6.08 8.44
N GLY A 225 14.96 -4.85 8.94
CA GLY A 225 14.99 -4.55 10.36
C GLY A 225 13.74 -5.02 11.11
N THR A 226 12.56 -4.79 10.54
CA THR A 226 11.29 -5.25 11.14
C THR A 226 11.17 -6.77 11.18
N LEU A 227 11.63 -7.48 10.13
CA LEU A 227 11.66 -8.94 10.12
C LEU A 227 12.64 -9.52 11.15
N PHE A 228 13.84 -8.93 11.27
CA PHE A 228 14.82 -9.35 12.28
C PHE A 228 14.31 -9.11 13.70
N LEU A 229 13.69 -7.96 13.95
CA LEU A 229 13.12 -7.63 15.26
C LEU A 229 11.97 -8.58 15.60
N GLY A 230 11.03 -8.80 14.66
CA GLY A 230 9.92 -9.75 14.84
C GLY A 230 10.40 -11.18 15.10
N GLY A 231 11.38 -11.67 14.34
CA GLY A 231 12.00 -12.97 14.56
C GLY A 231 12.70 -13.09 15.91
N GLY A 232 13.41 -12.02 16.32
CA GLY A 232 14.06 -11.94 17.62
C GLY A 232 13.07 -12.07 18.78
N VAL A 233 11.96 -11.33 18.74
CA VAL A 233 10.90 -11.39 19.78
C VAL A 233 10.36 -12.81 19.93
N VAL A 234 10.09 -13.51 18.84
CA VAL A 234 9.59 -14.90 18.88
C VAL A 234 10.60 -15.86 19.53
N LEU A 235 11.89 -15.68 19.27
CA LEU A 235 12.94 -16.48 19.92
C LEU A 235 13.06 -16.17 21.42
N PHE A 236 12.91 -14.91 21.82
CA PHE A 236 12.93 -14.52 23.23
C PHE A 236 11.75 -15.10 24.02
N ILE A 237 10.58 -15.32 23.40
CA ILE A 237 9.44 -15.97 24.07
C ILE A 237 9.80 -17.39 24.53
N GLN A 238 10.63 -18.13 23.78
CA GLN A 238 11.06 -19.49 24.16
C GLN A 238 12.03 -19.50 25.36
N LEU A 239 12.66 -18.37 25.66
CA LEU A 239 13.57 -18.21 26.81
C LEU A 239 12.83 -17.88 28.11
N VAL A 240 11.53 -17.54 28.06
CA VAL A 240 10.73 -17.27 29.27
C VAL A 240 10.42 -18.60 29.95
N PRO A 241 10.92 -18.85 31.19
CA PRO A 241 10.64 -20.09 31.90
C PRO A 241 9.15 -20.18 32.23
N THR A 242 8.57 -21.36 31.99
CA THR A 242 7.16 -21.71 32.23
C THR A 242 6.72 -21.65 33.70
N GLY A 243 7.63 -21.31 34.62
CA GLY A 243 7.41 -21.31 36.06
C GLY A 243 6.86 -20.02 36.67
N MET A 244 6.68 -18.94 35.91
CA MET A 244 6.07 -17.70 36.43
C MET A 244 4.55 -17.71 36.22
N SER A 245 3.86 -18.62 36.90
CA SER A 245 2.42 -18.48 37.14
C SER A 245 2.24 -17.42 38.22
N PHE A 246 1.84 -16.21 37.83
CA PHE A 246 1.32 -15.23 38.79
C PHE A 246 -0.04 -15.76 39.26
N ASN A 247 -0.05 -16.32 40.47
CA ASN A 247 -1.25 -16.61 41.23
C ASN A 247 -1.99 -15.31 41.53
N SER A 248 -3.13 -15.09 40.87
CA SER A 248 -4.25 -14.27 41.36
C SER A 248 -5.43 -14.39 40.40
#